data_AF-A0ABD3M7V0-F1
#
_entry.id   AF-A0ABD3M7V0-F1
#
_cell.length_a   1.000
_cell.length_b   1.000
_cell.length_c   1.000
_cell.angle_alpha   90.00
_cell.angle_beta   90.00
_cell.angle_gamma   90.00
#
_symmetry.space_group_name_H-M   'P 1'
#
loop_
_entity.id
_entity.type
_entity.pdbx_description
1 polymer ?
#
loop_
_entity_poly.entity_id
_entity_poly.type
_entity_poly.pdbx_seq_one_letter_code
_entity_poly.pdbx_strand_id
1 'polypeptide(L)'
;MVSKEEVTEINTYFQNRMAESKKIWATRGKDARIAAAAARAANPPTWRQLSGMSLMMHEISHVGNRPFMVGFGLTAVITLWVQTKFTDEMRKESLYWSKYHGAGAAPAAAGGHH
;
A
#
# COMPACT_ATOMS: atom_id res chain seq x y z
N MET A 1 16.58 58.48 15.58
CA MET A 1 16.87 58.41 14.14
C MET A 1 17.62 57.12 13.91
N VAL A 2 17.15 56.26 13.01
CA VAL A 2 17.83 54.99 12.69
C VAL A 2 19.11 55.32 11.94
N SER A 3 20.24 54.71 12.31
CA SER A 3 21.51 54.98 11.64
C SER A 3 21.51 54.40 10.22
N LYS A 4 22.37 54.94 9.35
CA LYS A 4 22.51 54.40 7.98
C LYS A 4 23.03 52.95 7.99
N GLU A 5 23.85 52.59 8.98
CA GLU A 5 24.29 51.20 9.15
C GLU A 5 23.12 50.28 9.50
N GLU A 6 22.29 50.67 10.47
CA GLU A 6 21.11 49.90 10.89
C GLU A 6 20.12 49.68 9.71
N VAL A 7 19.87 50.71 8.89
CA VAL A 7 19.02 50.56 7.69
C VAL A 7 19.62 49.58 6.68
N THR A 8 20.94 49.57 6.53
CA THR A 8 21.64 48.69 5.58
C THR A 8 21.61 47.24 6.02
N GLU A 9 21.82 46.99 7.32
CA GLU A 9 21.71 45.64 7.90
C GLU A 9 20.29 45.08 7.80
N ILE A 10 19.28 45.91 8.11
CA ILE A 10 17.87 45.53 8.01
C ILE A 10 17.52 45.16 6.55
N ASN A 11 17.93 45.96 5.58
CA ASN A 11 17.68 45.68 4.17
C ASN A 11 18.36 44.39 3.72
N THR A 12 19.60 44.17 4.13
CA THR A 12 20.36 42.95 3.82
C THR A 12 19.67 41.71 4.40
N TYR A 13 19.19 41.79 5.66
CA TYR A 13 18.44 40.72 6.29
C TYR A 13 17.17 40.36 5.51
N PHE A 14 16.37 41.35 5.12
CA PHE A 14 15.13 41.10 4.37
C PHE A 14 15.40 40.56 2.95
N GLN A 15 16.43 41.04 2.28
CA GLN A 15 16.84 40.51 0.98
C GLN A 15 17.25 39.04 1.08
N ASN A 16 18.04 38.68 2.10
CA ASN A 16 18.44 37.30 2.34
C ASN A 16 17.23 36.42 2.66
N ARG A 17 16.31 36.88 3.52
CA ARG A 17 15.06 36.15 3.83
C ARG A 17 14.15 35.97 2.61
N MET A 18 14.07 36.96 1.74
CA MET A 18 13.33 36.85 0.48
C MET A 18 13.97 35.83 -0.46
N ALA A 19 15.29 35.81 -0.56
CA ALA A 19 16.01 34.83 -1.37
C ALA A 19 15.79 33.39 -0.86
N GLU A 20 15.87 33.18 0.46
CA GLU A 20 15.56 31.90 1.09
C GLU A 20 14.10 31.49 0.86
N SER A 21 13.16 32.42 1.02
CA SER A 21 11.74 32.16 0.79
C SER A 21 11.48 31.73 -0.65
N LYS A 22 12.08 32.41 -1.65
CA LYS A 22 12.00 32.01 -3.06
C LYS A 22 12.56 30.62 -3.31
N LYS A 23 13.70 30.27 -2.68
CA LYS A 23 14.29 28.94 -2.77
C LYS A 23 13.37 27.86 -2.21
N ILE A 24 12.74 28.09 -1.07
CA ILE A 24 11.76 27.17 -0.46
C ILE A 24 10.49 27.07 -1.31
N TRP A 25 10.07 28.18 -1.93
CA TRP A 25 8.87 28.17 -2.76
C TRP A 25 9.08 27.37 -4.05
N ALA A 26 10.28 27.47 -4.65
CA ALA A 26 10.67 26.68 -5.80
C ALA A 26 10.61 25.16 -5.54
N THR A 27 10.93 24.71 -4.32
CA THR A 27 10.85 23.27 -3.96
C THR A 27 9.42 22.78 -3.68
N ARG A 28 8.45 23.68 -3.52
CA ARG A 28 7.04 23.34 -3.24
C ARG A 28 6.16 23.33 -4.49
N GLY A 29 6.66 23.85 -5.62
CA GLY A 29 5.95 23.93 -6.90
C GLY A 29 5.62 22.58 -7.51
N LYS A 30 4.68 22.58 -8.47
CA LYS A 30 4.23 21.37 -9.18
C LYS A 30 5.40 20.61 -9.81
N ASP A 31 6.31 21.33 -10.45
CA ASP A 31 7.45 20.73 -11.15
C ASP A 31 8.46 20.10 -10.19
N ALA A 32 8.69 20.71 -9.02
CA ALA A 32 9.53 20.12 -7.98
C ALA A 32 8.90 18.85 -7.39
N ARG A 33 7.57 18.79 -7.27
CA ARG A 33 6.86 17.56 -6.86
C ARG A 33 6.96 16.47 -7.92
N ILE A 34 6.85 16.82 -9.20
CA ILE A 34 7.02 15.88 -10.32
C ILE A 34 8.47 15.37 -10.34
N ALA A 35 9.46 16.25 -10.20
CA ALA A 35 10.87 15.86 -10.13
C ALA A 35 11.17 14.97 -8.92
N ALA A 36 10.58 15.26 -7.75
CA ALA A 36 10.72 14.42 -6.56
C ALA A 36 10.06 13.04 -6.73
N ALA A 37 8.89 12.98 -7.37
CA ALA A 37 8.22 11.72 -7.70
C ALA A 37 9.04 10.91 -8.72
N ALA A 38 9.56 11.56 -9.75
CA ALA A 38 10.44 10.95 -10.74
C ALA A 38 11.75 10.43 -10.11
N ALA A 39 12.36 11.20 -9.22
CA ALA A 39 13.56 10.77 -8.48
C ALA A 39 13.29 9.58 -7.56
N ARG A 40 12.10 9.50 -6.95
CA ARG A 40 11.67 8.33 -6.18
C ARG A 40 11.45 7.10 -7.07
N ALA A 41 10.89 7.29 -8.27
CA ALA A 41 10.65 6.21 -9.23
C ALA A 41 11.93 5.73 -9.92
N ALA A 42 12.95 6.59 -10.06
CA ALA A 42 14.22 6.26 -10.71
C ALA A 42 15.14 5.38 -9.84
N ASN A 43 14.91 5.34 -8.52
CA ASN A 43 15.66 4.49 -7.62
C ASN A 43 14.97 3.12 -7.47
N PRO A 44 15.72 2.02 -7.34
CA PRO A 44 15.13 0.74 -6.97
C PRO A 44 14.29 0.91 -5.69
N PRO A 45 13.03 0.48 -5.69
CA PRO A 45 12.17 0.65 -4.54
C PRO A 45 12.77 -0.08 -3.33
N THR A 46 12.80 0.62 -2.21
CA THR A 46 13.21 0.02 -0.93
C THR A 46 12.20 -1.04 -0.52
N TRP A 47 12.60 -2.02 0.30
CA TRP A 47 11.71 -3.11 0.73
C TRP A 47 10.40 -2.62 1.37
N ARG A 48 10.43 -1.47 2.08
CA ARG A 48 9.24 -0.84 2.68
C ARG A 48 8.25 -0.25 1.66
N GLN A 49 8.72 0.00 0.44
CA GLN A 49 7.91 0.53 -0.66
C GLN A 49 7.37 -0.59 -1.55
N LEU A 50 7.89 -1.82 -1.42
CA LEU A 50 7.37 -2.97 -2.13
C LEU A 50 6.01 -3.36 -1.57
N SER A 51 5.11 -3.80 -2.46
CA SER A 51 3.81 -4.36 -2.08
C SER A 51 3.43 -5.50 -3.02
N GLY A 52 2.43 -6.30 -2.61
CA GLY A 52 1.92 -7.41 -3.41
C GLY A 52 2.99 -8.44 -3.80
N MET A 53 2.99 -8.84 -5.07
CA MET A 53 3.90 -9.88 -5.58
C MET A 53 5.37 -9.47 -5.50
N SER A 54 5.69 -8.19 -5.71
CA SER A 54 7.07 -7.72 -5.63
C SER A 54 7.62 -7.83 -4.21
N LEU A 55 6.79 -7.53 -3.20
CA LEU A 55 7.16 -7.72 -1.81
C LEU A 55 7.30 -9.21 -1.50
N MET A 56 6.35 -10.07 -1.93
CA MET A 56 6.47 -11.52 -1.72
C MET A 56 7.76 -12.09 -2.29
N MET A 57 8.15 -11.72 -3.51
CA MET A 57 9.40 -12.18 -4.13
C MET A 57 10.62 -11.70 -3.34
N HIS A 58 10.60 -10.46 -2.85
CA HIS A 58 11.64 -9.96 -1.96
C HIS A 58 11.72 -10.77 -0.66
N GLU A 59 10.58 -11.06 -0.03
CA GLU A 59 10.51 -11.83 1.22
C GLU A 59 10.95 -13.29 1.07
N ILE A 60 10.72 -13.92 -0.09
CA ILE A 60 11.21 -15.28 -0.39
C ILE A 60 12.74 -15.33 -0.36
N SER A 61 13.40 -14.24 -0.78
CA SER A 61 14.86 -14.16 -0.78
C SER A 61 15.46 -13.86 0.60
N HIS A 62 14.64 -13.40 1.55
CA HIS A 62 15.08 -13.07 2.91
C HIS A 62 15.21 -14.33 3.77
N VAL A 63 16.41 -14.61 4.30
CA VAL A 63 16.74 -15.87 5.00
C VAL A 63 15.78 -16.15 6.17
N GLY A 64 15.38 -15.12 6.92
CA GLY A 64 14.45 -15.27 8.04
C GLY A 64 12.99 -15.55 7.64
N ASN A 65 12.55 -15.06 6.47
CA ASN A 65 11.15 -15.15 6.04
C ASN A 65 10.92 -16.26 5.02
N ARG A 66 11.99 -16.77 4.39
CA ARG A 66 11.94 -17.83 3.39
C ARG A 66 11.15 -19.07 3.84
N PRO A 67 11.32 -19.64 5.05
CA PRO A 67 10.52 -20.80 5.47
C PRO A 67 9.02 -20.50 5.52
N PHE A 68 8.63 -19.31 5.98
CA PHE A 68 7.23 -18.88 6.03
C PHE A 68 6.65 -18.68 4.63
N MET A 69 7.41 -18.06 3.72
CA MET A 69 6.96 -17.84 2.34
C MET A 69 6.81 -19.15 1.56
N VAL A 70 7.72 -20.11 1.76
CA VAL A 70 7.60 -21.45 1.18
C VAL A 70 6.38 -22.18 1.78
N GLY A 71 6.19 -22.10 3.09
CA GLY A 71 5.02 -22.67 3.76
C GLY A 71 3.70 -22.09 3.25
N PHE A 72 3.63 -20.76 3.10
CA PHE A 72 2.48 -20.06 2.53
C PHE A 72 2.20 -20.50 1.08
N GLY A 73 3.23 -20.59 0.24
CA GLY A 73 3.08 -21.08 -1.13
C GLY A 73 2.54 -22.51 -1.19
N LEU A 74 3.07 -23.40 -0.34
CA LEU A 74 2.62 -24.78 -0.26
C LEU A 74 1.16 -24.89 0.18
N THR A 75 0.76 -24.19 1.24
CA THR A 75 -0.63 -24.23 1.74
C THR A 75 -1.59 -23.63 0.73
N ALA A 76 -1.22 -22.55 0.03
CA ALA A 76 -2.02 -21.97 -1.04
C ALA A 76 -2.25 -22.96 -2.19
N VAL A 77 -1.20 -23.65 -2.66
CA VAL A 77 -1.30 -24.65 -3.74
C VAL A 77 -2.17 -25.84 -3.32
N ILE A 78 -1.96 -26.38 -2.12
CA ILE A 78 -2.79 -27.48 -1.60
C ILE A 78 -4.25 -27.05 -1.49
N THR A 79 -4.50 -25.84 -0.98
CA THR A 79 -5.87 -25.31 -0.83
C THR A 79 -6.55 -25.18 -2.18
N LEU A 80 -5.87 -24.62 -3.18
CA LEU A 80 -6.39 -24.53 -4.54
C LEU A 80 -6.65 -25.91 -5.15
N TRP A 81 -5.73 -26.86 -4.95
CA TRP A 81 -5.91 -28.23 -5.41
C TRP A 81 -7.14 -28.89 -4.76
N VAL A 82 -7.31 -28.77 -3.44
CA VAL A 82 -8.51 -29.26 -2.74
C VAL A 82 -9.78 -28.59 -3.27
N GLN A 83 -9.75 -27.29 -3.56
CA GLN A 83 -10.88 -26.58 -4.17
C GLN A 83 -11.35 -27.20 -5.49
N THR A 84 -10.43 -27.74 -6.30
CA THR A 84 -10.79 -28.43 -7.56
C THR A 84 -11.56 -29.74 -7.35
N LYS A 85 -11.54 -30.31 -6.14
CA LYS A 85 -12.18 -31.59 -5.82
C LYS A 85 -13.58 -31.46 -5.24
N PHE A 86 -14.03 -30.24 -4.89
CA PHE A 86 -15.40 -30.03 -4.44
C PHE A 86 -16.37 -30.15 -5.62
N THR A 87 -17.28 -31.13 -5.55
CA THR A 87 -18.40 -31.25 -6.50
C THR A 87 -19.47 -30.20 -6.22
N ASP A 88 -20.35 -29.99 -7.19
CA ASP A 88 -21.46 -29.04 -7.04
C ASP A 88 -22.47 -29.46 -5.97
N GLU A 89 -22.63 -30.76 -5.68
CA GLU A 89 -23.45 -31.21 -4.54
C GLU A 89 -22.80 -30.82 -3.20
N MET A 90 -21.51 -31.10 -3.03
CA MET A 90 -20.78 -30.75 -1.79
C MET A 90 -20.77 -29.23 -1.53
N ARG A 91 -20.79 -28.45 -2.62
CA ARG A 91 -20.91 -26.99 -2.60
C ARG A 91 -22.30 -26.52 -2.18
N LYS A 92 -23.36 -27.15 -2.67
CA LYS A 92 -24.75 -26.83 -2.29
C LYS A 92 -25.04 -27.17 -0.83
N GLU A 93 -24.50 -28.28 -0.34
CA GLU A 93 -24.68 -28.73 1.05
C GLU A 93 -23.77 -28.00 2.05
N SER A 94 -22.74 -27.29 1.57
CA SER A 94 -21.85 -26.51 2.42
C SER A 94 -22.52 -25.22 2.91
N LEU A 95 -22.71 -25.12 4.23
CA LEU A 95 -23.13 -23.89 4.92
C LEU A 95 -22.21 -22.69 4.63
N TYR A 96 -20.90 -22.93 4.48
CA TYR A 96 -19.94 -21.88 4.15
C TYR A 96 -20.16 -21.36 2.72
N TRP A 97 -20.27 -22.27 1.75
CA TRP A 97 -20.33 -21.91 0.34
C TRP A 97 -21.67 -21.27 -0.03
N SER A 98 -22.78 -21.80 0.51
CA SER A 98 -24.12 -21.20 0.36
C SER A 98 -24.22 -19.77 0.94
N LYS A 99 -23.48 -19.47 2.03
CA LYS A 99 -23.48 -18.16 2.67
C LYS A 99 -22.66 -17.10 1.93
N TYR A 100 -21.52 -17.47 1.36
CA TYR A 100 -20.56 -16.48 0.82
C TYR A 100 -20.44 -16.47 -0.70
N HIS A 101 -20.92 -17.51 -1.38
CA HIS A 101 -20.68 -17.68 -2.82
C HIS A 101 -21.84 -18.30 -3.61
N GLY A 102 -22.86 -18.84 -2.93
CA GLY A 102 -24.18 -19.10 -3.52
C GLY A 102 -25.04 -17.83 -3.56
N ALA A 103 -26.25 -17.91 -4.12
CA ALA A 103 -27.21 -16.81 -4.18
C ALA A 103 -27.84 -16.42 -2.81
N GLY A 104 -27.20 -16.81 -1.70
CA GLY A 104 -27.78 -16.82 -0.36
C GLY A 104 -28.69 -18.03 -0.17
N ALA A 105 -28.50 -18.78 0.91
CA ALA A 105 -29.51 -19.73 1.35
C ALA A 105 -30.81 -18.95 1.61
N ALA A 106 -31.87 -19.23 0.84
CA ALA A 106 -33.20 -18.77 1.21
C ALA A 106 -33.44 -19.23 2.66
N PRO A 107 -33.86 -18.33 3.58
CA PRO A 107 -34.05 -18.71 4.97
C PRO A 107 -35.02 -19.89 5.00
N ALA A 108 -34.56 -21.01 5.56
CA ALA A 108 -35.43 -22.13 5.88
C ALA A 108 -36.61 -21.59 6.67
N ALA A 109 -37.81 -21.82 6.15
CA ALA A 109 -39.05 -21.35 6.75
C ALA A 109 -39.07 -21.76 8.23
N ALA A 110 -38.91 -20.77 9.10
CA ALA A 110 -39.25 -20.92 10.50
C ALA A 110 -40.77 -20.90 10.60
N GLY A 111 -41.36 -22.02 11.01
CA GLY A 111 -42.70 -22.03 11.61
C GLY A 111 -43.71 -22.95 10.94
N GLY A 112 -44.23 -23.90 11.73
CA GLY A 112 -45.48 -24.60 11.43
C GLY A 112 -45.58 -26.01 11.98
N HIS A 113 -45.44 -26.20 13.29
CA HIS A 113 -46.14 -27.33 13.92
C HIS A 113 -47.62 -26.95 14.05
N HIS A 114 -48.47 -27.63 13.30
CA HIS A 114 -49.90 -27.81 13.56
C HIS A 114 -50.27 -29.26 13.23
#